data_AF-A0A2R6NTM6-F1
#
_entry.id   AF-A0A2R6NTM6-F1
#
_cell.length_a   1.000
_cell.length_b   1.000
_cell.length_c   1.000
_cell.angle_alpha   90.00
_cell.angle_beta   90.00
_cell.angle_gamma   90.00
#
_symmetry.space_group_name_H-M   'P 1'
#
loop_
_entity.id
_entity.type
_entity.pdbx_description
1 polymer ?
#
loop_
_entity_poly.entity_id
_entity_poly.type
_entity_poly.pdbx_seq_one_letter_code
_entity_poly.pdbx_strand_id
1 'polypeptide(L)'
;MRAESGAALRNRIVELANETLTAPLQPDEHESWGLGPGHAQTAEEIMDVIDKGNYGGSRTGRFWTLDPIDGTKGFLRGEQYAVCLALIVDSRVELGVIGCPNLPTSSSSPDERGCVFVAVRNQGAYQLPLSASSPTLPIKLTIPTFSQDTLNLLESVEKAHAKLSFNERVAEVLGVKRAPTRMDSQAKYGALVRGDGGVYLRMPTGTGYREKIWDHAPGAVLVEEAGGVITDSRGQPLDFGLGRTLGENFGVVAAGKEVHSRVLEAVKKAKEEGN
;
A
#
# COMPACT_ATOMS: atom_id res chain seq x y z
N MET A 1 -18.09 -18.48 -6.77
CA MET A 1 -17.09 -19.43 -7.31
C MET A 1 -17.39 -20.89 -6.94
N ARG A 2 -17.97 -21.18 -5.77
CA ARG A 2 -18.38 -22.55 -5.41
C ARG A 2 -19.61 -23.07 -6.17
N ALA A 3 -20.52 -22.20 -6.59
CA ALA A 3 -21.65 -22.56 -7.45
C ALA A 3 -21.22 -22.88 -8.90
N GLU A 4 -22.02 -23.66 -9.64
CA GLU A 4 -21.74 -24.03 -11.04
C GLU A 4 -21.60 -22.82 -11.97
N SER A 5 -22.38 -21.76 -11.74
CA SER A 5 -22.28 -20.51 -12.49
C SER A 5 -20.90 -19.84 -12.40
N GLY A 6 -20.07 -20.23 -11.42
CA GLY A 6 -18.70 -19.76 -11.24
C GLY A 6 -17.62 -20.74 -11.72
N ALA A 7 -17.98 -21.86 -12.37
CA ALA A 7 -17.05 -22.93 -12.71
C ALA A 7 -15.93 -22.48 -13.66
N ALA A 8 -16.26 -21.72 -14.70
CA ALA A 8 -15.26 -21.21 -15.66
C ALA A 8 -14.19 -20.34 -14.97
N LEU A 9 -14.62 -19.40 -14.13
CA LEU A 9 -13.71 -18.54 -13.36
C LEU A 9 -12.87 -19.35 -12.36
N ARG A 10 -13.51 -20.29 -11.64
CA ARG A 10 -12.80 -21.18 -10.70
C ARG A 10 -11.71 -21.98 -11.41
N ASN A 11 -12.02 -22.60 -12.54
CA ASN A 11 -11.06 -23.39 -13.30
C ASN A 11 -9.88 -22.53 -13.75
N ARG A 12 -10.14 -21.30 -14.22
CA ARG A 12 -9.08 -20.37 -14.61
C ARG A 12 -8.18 -19.95 -13.44
N ILE A 13 -8.76 -19.70 -12.26
CA ILE A 13 -7.99 -19.39 -11.05
C ILE A 13 -7.10 -20.57 -10.65
N VAL A 14 -7.65 -21.79 -10.68
CA VAL A 14 -6.92 -23.01 -10.33
C VAL A 14 -5.77 -23.28 -11.29
N GLU A 15 -6.00 -23.10 -12.58
CA GLU A 15 -4.97 -23.20 -13.60
C GLU A 15 -3.83 -22.20 -13.35
N LEU A 16 -4.14 -20.91 -13.19
CA LEU A 16 -3.14 -19.86 -12.95
C LEU A 16 -2.37 -20.04 -11.64
N ALA A 17 -3.06 -20.46 -10.57
CA ALA A 17 -2.43 -20.74 -9.29
C ALA A 17 -1.44 -21.91 -9.44
N ASN A 18 -1.84 -23.01 -10.09
CA ASN A 18 -0.97 -24.16 -10.28
C ASN A 18 0.18 -23.90 -11.25
N GLU A 19 0.00 -23.03 -12.25
CA GLU A 19 1.10 -22.57 -13.11
C GLU A 19 2.23 -21.95 -12.28
N THR A 20 1.89 -21.21 -11.21
CA THR A 20 2.87 -20.62 -10.30
C THR A 20 3.38 -21.63 -9.26
N LEU A 21 2.48 -22.33 -8.58
CA LEU A 21 2.84 -23.25 -7.49
C LEU A 21 3.71 -24.42 -7.95
N THR A 22 3.57 -24.84 -9.22
CA THR A 22 4.30 -26.00 -9.77
C THR A 22 5.49 -25.63 -10.65
N ALA A 23 5.75 -24.34 -10.83
CA ALA A 23 6.91 -23.87 -11.59
C ALA A 23 8.21 -24.40 -10.98
N PRO A 24 9.27 -24.62 -11.78
CA PRO A 24 10.59 -24.94 -11.24
C PRO A 24 11.06 -23.86 -10.27
N LEU A 25 11.53 -24.29 -9.10
CA LEU A 25 12.04 -23.40 -8.06
C LEU A 25 13.16 -22.51 -8.59
N GLN A 26 13.07 -21.22 -8.28
CA GLN A 26 14.15 -20.26 -8.47
C GLN A 26 15.20 -20.39 -7.35
N PRO A 27 16.43 -19.87 -7.53
CA PRO A 27 17.53 -20.06 -6.57
C PRO A 27 17.24 -19.59 -5.12
N ASP A 28 16.32 -18.67 -4.93
CA ASP A 28 15.90 -18.10 -3.64
C ASP A 28 14.55 -18.64 -3.13
N GLU A 29 13.94 -19.57 -3.86
CA GLU A 29 12.69 -20.22 -3.48
C GLU A 29 12.96 -21.54 -2.74
N HIS A 30 12.13 -21.82 -1.74
CA HIS A 30 12.22 -23.03 -0.94
C HIS A 30 10.97 -23.90 -1.12
N GLU A 31 11.17 -25.19 -1.37
CA GLU A 31 10.09 -26.19 -1.47
C GLU A 31 9.18 -26.18 -0.24
N SER A 32 9.73 -25.91 0.95
CA SER A 32 8.98 -25.79 2.21
C SER A 32 7.90 -24.70 2.23
N TRP A 33 7.92 -23.77 1.25
CA TRP A 33 6.87 -22.76 1.08
C TRP A 33 5.66 -23.28 0.29
N GLY A 34 5.68 -24.55 -0.12
CA GLY A 34 4.63 -25.14 -0.96
C GLY A 34 4.79 -24.79 -2.44
N LEU A 35 6.02 -24.53 -2.88
CA LEU A 35 6.38 -24.22 -4.26
C LEU A 35 7.17 -25.38 -4.88
N GLY A 36 7.10 -25.51 -6.20
CA GLY A 36 7.91 -26.45 -6.96
C GLY A 36 7.10 -27.60 -7.56
N PRO A 37 7.71 -28.39 -8.47
CA PRO A 37 7.05 -29.51 -9.11
C PRO A 37 6.46 -30.48 -8.08
N GLY A 38 5.17 -30.81 -8.21
CA GLY A 38 4.45 -31.69 -7.28
C GLY A 38 3.55 -30.98 -6.26
N HIS A 39 3.58 -29.65 -6.19
CA HIS A 39 2.74 -28.86 -5.26
C HIS A 39 1.39 -28.43 -5.86
N ALA A 40 0.93 -29.12 -6.92
CA ALA A 40 -0.37 -28.83 -7.53
C ALA A 40 -1.49 -28.95 -6.50
N GLN A 41 -2.36 -27.95 -6.45
CA GLN A 41 -3.52 -27.87 -5.57
C GLN A 41 -4.80 -28.13 -6.36
N THR A 42 -5.74 -28.80 -5.72
CA THR A 42 -7.10 -28.98 -6.22
C THR A 42 -7.90 -27.68 -6.16
N ALA A 43 -9.02 -27.66 -6.89
CA ALA A 43 -9.94 -26.53 -6.83
C ALA A 43 -10.53 -26.30 -5.43
N GLU A 44 -10.71 -27.36 -4.64
CA GLU A 44 -11.23 -27.27 -3.28
C GLU A 44 -10.20 -26.65 -2.34
N GLU A 45 -8.95 -27.11 -2.38
CA GLU A 45 -7.85 -26.58 -1.56
C GLU A 45 -7.62 -25.08 -1.81
N ILE A 46 -7.59 -24.67 -3.09
CA ILE A 46 -7.43 -23.24 -3.45
C ILE A 46 -8.61 -22.41 -2.93
N MET A 47 -9.84 -22.90 -3.10
CA MET A 47 -11.03 -22.19 -2.63
C MET A 47 -11.07 -22.09 -1.11
N ASP A 48 -10.66 -23.14 -0.40
CA ASP A 48 -10.58 -23.15 1.06
C ASP A 48 -9.55 -22.15 1.57
N VAL A 49 -8.40 -22.00 0.90
CA VAL A 49 -7.40 -20.98 1.24
C VAL A 49 -7.92 -19.57 1.00
N ILE A 50 -8.60 -19.32 -0.13
CA ILE A 50 -9.21 -18.01 -0.42
C ILE A 50 -10.25 -17.65 0.66
N ASP A 51 -11.08 -18.61 1.05
CA ASP A 51 -12.15 -18.39 2.03
C ASP A 51 -11.61 -18.13 3.45
N LYS A 52 -10.37 -18.52 3.78
CA LYS A 52 -9.70 -18.11 5.04
C LYS A 52 -9.50 -16.59 5.14
N GLY A 53 -9.57 -15.86 4.02
CA GLY A 53 -9.59 -14.40 3.97
C GLY A 53 -10.90 -13.76 4.43
N ASN A 54 -11.84 -14.51 4.99
CA ASN A 54 -13.17 -14.03 5.41
C ASN A 54 -13.24 -13.40 6.81
N TYR A 55 -12.13 -13.31 7.56
CA TYR A 55 -12.12 -12.74 8.90
C TYR A 55 -12.65 -11.29 8.95
N GLY A 56 -13.48 -10.97 9.94
CA GLY A 56 -14.16 -9.67 10.05
C GLY A 56 -13.29 -8.52 10.58
N GLY A 57 -12.10 -8.83 11.08
CA GLY A 57 -11.31 -7.92 11.91
C GLY A 57 -11.84 -7.86 13.35
N SER A 58 -10.99 -7.44 14.29
CA SER A 58 -11.36 -7.29 15.70
C SER A 58 -10.48 -6.23 16.35
N ARG A 59 -10.97 -5.63 17.44
CA ARG A 59 -10.19 -4.70 18.26
C ARG A 59 -9.07 -5.41 19.03
N THR A 60 -9.23 -6.69 19.33
CA THR A 60 -8.30 -7.50 20.11
C THR A 60 -7.86 -8.76 19.35
N GLY A 61 -6.70 -9.30 19.72
CA GLY A 61 -6.13 -10.51 19.13
C GLY A 61 -5.19 -10.22 17.95
N ARG A 62 -4.77 -11.28 17.26
CA ARG A 62 -3.78 -11.24 16.17
C ARG A 62 -4.40 -11.71 14.86
N PHE A 63 -4.27 -10.92 13.80
CA PHE A 63 -4.75 -11.29 12.48
C PHE A 63 -3.94 -10.63 11.36
N TRP A 64 -3.99 -11.23 10.17
CA TRP A 64 -3.41 -10.68 8.96
C TRP A 64 -4.47 -9.91 8.17
N THR A 65 -4.05 -8.84 7.50
CA THR A 65 -4.83 -8.18 6.45
C THR A 65 -4.02 -8.21 5.16
N LEU A 66 -4.67 -8.54 4.04
CA LEU A 66 -4.05 -8.76 2.75
C LEU A 66 -4.86 -8.06 1.66
N ASP A 67 -4.19 -7.27 0.83
CA ASP A 67 -4.67 -6.93 -0.50
C ASP A 67 -3.75 -7.63 -1.53
N PRO A 68 -4.25 -8.66 -2.24
CA PRO A 68 -3.43 -9.40 -3.18
C PRO A 68 -3.04 -8.57 -4.42
N ILE A 69 -3.86 -7.58 -4.82
CA ILE A 69 -3.57 -6.68 -5.95
C ILE A 69 -4.20 -5.32 -5.66
N ASP A 70 -3.48 -4.50 -4.89
CA ASP A 70 -3.84 -3.11 -4.69
C ASP A 70 -3.48 -2.28 -5.94
N GLY A 71 -4.40 -1.41 -6.36
CA GLY A 71 -4.32 -0.71 -7.63
C GLY A 71 -4.69 -1.57 -8.84
N THR A 72 -5.72 -2.42 -8.73
CA THR A 72 -6.18 -3.32 -9.82
C THR A 72 -6.34 -2.63 -11.19
N LYS A 73 -6.78 -1.36 -11.23
CA LYS A 73 -6.86 -0.61 -12.48
C LYS A 73 -5.48 -0.29 -13.07
N GLY A 74 -4.52 0.08 -12.22
CA GLY A 74 -3.12 0.26 -12.62
C GLY A 74 -2.53 -1.05 -13.15
N PHE A 75 -2.81 -2.18 -12.49
CA PHE A 75 -2.44 -3.52 -12.98
C PHE A 75 -3.01 -3.80 -14.38
N LEU A 76 -4.31 -3.55 -14.59
CA LEU A 76 -4.96 -3.75 -15.90
C LEU A 76 -4.39 -2.84 -17.01
N ARG A 77 -3.80 -1.70 -16.66
CA ARG A 77 -3.10 -0.81 -17.60
C ARG A 77 -1.63 -1.16 -17.82
N GLY A 78 -1.08 -2.14 -17.08
CA GLY A 78 0.35 -2.42 -17.07
C GLY A 78 1.18 -1.34 -16.34
N GLU A 79 0.55 -0.54 -15.50
CA GLU A 79 1.16 0.53 -14.69
C GLU A 79 1.52 0.01 -13.27
N GLN A 80 1.55 0.89 -12.27
CA GLN A 80 1.89 0.54 -10.90
C GLN A 80 0.75 -0.23 -10.21
N TYR A 81 1.12 -1.28 -9.48
CA TYR A 81 0.28 -2.04 -8.57
C TYR A 81 1.15 -2.60 -7.44
N ALA A 82 0.52 -3.06 -6.36
CA ALA A 82 1.23 -3.62 -5.23
C ALA A 82 0.54 -4.85 -4.63
N VAL A 83 1.34 -5.73 -4.03
CA VAL A 83 0.87 -6.82 -3.15
C VAL A 83 1.13 -6.39 -1.72
N CYS A 84 0.07 -6.32 -0.90
CA CYS A 84 0.12 -5.62 0.37
C CYS A 84 -0.31 -6.54 1.51
N LEU A 85 0.58 -6.77 2.49
CA LEU A 85 0.33 -7.66 3.63
C LEU A 85 0.69 -6.95 4.93
N ALA A 86 -0.17 -7.04 5.95
CA ALA A 86 0.12 -6.53 7.28
C ALA A 86 -0.35 -7.48 8.38
N LEU A 87 0.40 -7.47 9.49
CA LEU A 87 0.04 -8.13 10.73
C LEU A 87 -0.49 -7.09 11.71
N ILE A 88 -1.71 -7.31 12.22
CA ILE A 88 -2.34 -6.48 13.24
C ILE A 88 -2.44 -7.28 14.54
N VAL A 89 -2.03 -6.65 15.64
CA VAL A 89 -2.15 -7.17 17.02
C VAL A 89 -2.83 -6.09 17.85
N ASP A 90 -3.98 -6.41 18.45
CA ASP A 90 -4.74 -5.51 19.32
C ASP A 90 -4.97 -4.12 18.69
N SER A 91 -5.48 -4.09 17.45
CA SER A 91 -5.74 -2.89 16.63
C SER A 91 -4.51 -2.11 16.18
N ARG A 92 -3.29 -2.58 16.48
CA ARG A 92 -2.04 -1.94 16.08
C ARG A 92 -1.38 -2.72 14.97
N VAL A 93 -0.94 -2.03 13.93
CA VAL A 93 -0.15 -2.67 12.86
C VAL A 93 1.26 -2.91 13.38
N GLU A 94 1.68 -4.17 13.47
CA GLU A 94 2.99 -4.58 14.00
C GLU A 94 4.00 -4.87 12.88
N LEU A 95 3.53 -5.30 11.71
CA LEU A 95 4.37 -5.59 10.54
C LEU A 95 3.62 -5.22 9.27
N GLY A 96 4.35 -4.66 8.29
CA GLY A 96 3.84 -4.31 6.97
C GLY A 96 4.83 -4.73 5.88
N VAL A 97 4.31 -5.30 4.81
CA VAL A 97 5.04 -5.67 3.59
C VAL A 97 4.28 -5.13 2.38
N ILE A 98 5.00 -4.44 1.50
CA ILE A 98 4.47 -3.94 0.23
C ILE A 98 5.40 -4.39 -0.88
N GLY A 99 4.98 -5.37 -1.68
CA GLY A 99 5.66 -5.76 -2.91
C GLY A 99 5.20 -4.90 -4.07
N CYS A 100 6.13 -4.23 -4.75
CA CYS A 100 5.87 -3.35 -5.89
C CYS A 100 6.60 -3.87 -7.14
N PRO A 101 6.01 -4.80 -7.92
CA PRO A 101 6.70 -5.45 -9.03
C PRO A 101 7.12 -4.49 -10.16
N ASN A 102 6.33 -3.45 -10.40
CA ASN A 102 6.58 -2.49 -11.48
C ASN A 102 7.30 -1.21 -11.03
N LEU A 103 7.56 -1.04 -9.74
CA LEU A 103 8.21 0.18 -9.24
C LEU A 103 9.72 0.06 -9.44
N PRO A 104 10.39 1.08 -10.01
CA PRO A 104 11.85 1.10 -10.09
C PRO A 104 12.50 0.96 -8.72
N THR A 105 13.62 0.24 -8.63
CA THR A 105 14.39 0.06 -7.39
C THR A 105 14.95 1.39 -6.87
N SER A 106 15.28 2.30 -7.79
CA SER A 106 15.72 3.66 -7.50
C SER A 106 15.24 4.62 -8.59
N SER A 107 15.05 5.89 -8.25
CA SER A 107 14.80 6.96 -9.23
C SER A 107 15.98 7.17 -10.19
N SER A 108 17.19 6.76 -9.80
CA SER A 108 18.39 6.77 -10.65
C SER A 108 18.48 5.62 -11.64
N SER A 109 17.70 4.55 -11.45
CA SER A 109 17.80 3.29 -12.19
C SER A 109 16.40 2.83 -12.65
N PRO A 110 15.76 3.55 -13.59
CA PRO A 110 14.35 3.32 -13.96
C PRO A 110 14.09 1.97 -14.65
N ASP A 111 15.14 1.36 -15.22
CA ASP A 111 15.06 0.09 -15.94
C ASP A 111 15.06 -1.11 -14.99
N GLU A 112 15.64 -0.97 -13.80
CA GLU A 112 15.62 -2.00 -12.77
C GLU A 112 14.36 -1.84 -11.94
N ARG A 113 13.44 -2.81 -12.06
CA ARG A 113 12.12 -2.76 -11.45
C ARG A 113 11.92 -3.92 -10.48
N GLY A 114 10.98 -3.72 -9.57
CA GLY A 114 10.61 -4.70 -8.57
C GLY A 114 11.33 -4.40 -7.27
N CYS A 115 10.56 -3.97 -6.27
CA CYS A 115 11.07 -3.79 -4.92
C CYS A 115 10.03 -4.22 -3.89
N VAL A 116 10.52 -4.60 -2.72
CA VAL A 116 9.72 -4.97 -1.55
C VAL A 116 10.08 -4.01 -0.42
N PHE A 117 9.05 -3.39 0.16
CA PHE A 117 9.18 -2.58 1.37
C PHE A 117 8.73 -3.41 2.56
N VAL A 118 9.52 -3.40 3.63
CA VAL A 118 9.24 -4.13 4.87
C VAL A 118 9.43 -3.19 6.05
N ALA A 119 8.47 -3.18 6.96
CA ALA A 119 8.60 -2.53 8.25
C ALA A 119 8.09 -3.44 9.35
N VAL A 120 8.85 -3.53 10.43
CA VAL A 120 8.43 -4.14 11.68
C VAL A 120 8.50 -3.07 12.75
N ARG A 121 7.45 -2.98 13.55
CA ARG A 121 7.33 -1.94 14.55
C ARG A 121 8.53 -1.93 15.52
N ASN A 122 9.09 -0.74 15.72
CA ASN A 122 10.33 -0.46 16.47
C ASN A 122 11.60 -1.12 15.90
N GLN A 123 11.60 -1.57 14.65
CA GLN A 123 12.77 -2.16 13.99
C GLN A 123 13.21 -1.39 12.75
N GLY A 124 12.45 -0.38 12.33
CA GLY A 124 12.74 0.43 11.15
C GLY A 124 12.05 -0.07 9.88
N ALA A 125 12.12 0.78 8.86
CA ALA A 125 11.63 0.52 7.52
C ALA A 125 12.80 0.19 6.58
N TYR A 126 12.60 -0.78 5.68
CA TYR A 126 13.62 -1.28 4.77
C TYR A 126 13.06 -1.49 3.36
N GLN A 127 13.93 -1.36 2.36
CA GLN A 127 13.70 -1.75 0.97
C GLN A 127 14.64 -2.88 0.56
N LEU A 128 14.11 -3.83 -0.20
CA LEU A 128 14.86 -4.86 -0.92
C LEU A 128 14.43 -4.84 -2.40
N PRO A 129 15.30 -5.18 -3.36
CA PRO A 129 14.86 -5.52 -4.71
C PRO A 129 14.01 -6.80 -4.70
N LEU A 130 13.05 -6.92 -5.61
CA LEU A 130 12.20 -8.12 -5.74
C LEU A 130 12.98 -9.30 -6.33
N SER A 131 13.89 -9.01 -7.25
CA SER A 131 14.82 -9.98 -7.81
C SER A 131 16.21 -9.38 -7.75
N ALA A 132 17.12 -10.06 -7.06
CA ALA A 132 18.51 -9.65 -6.99
C ALA A 132 19.37 -10.73 -7.64
N SER A 133 20.16 -10.36 -8.65
CA SER A 133 21.17 -11.24 -9.24
C SER A 133 22.28 -11.62 -8.25
N SER A 134 22.36 -10.91 -7.12
CA SER A 134 23.34 -11.06 -6.05
C SER A 134 22.67 -10.80 -4.69
N PRO A 135 23.14 -11.37 -3.58
CA PRO A 135 22.65 -11.01 -2.25
C PRO A 135 22.80 -9.50 -2.01
N THR A 136 21.67 -8.79 -1.93
CA THR A 136 21.64 -7.36 -1.64
C THR A 136 21.20 -7.15 -0.20
N LEU A 137 21.95 -6.31 0.53
CA LEU A 137 21.59 -5.97 1.89
C LEU A 137 20.34 -5.07 1.88
N PRO A 138 19.40 -5.25 2.82
CA PRO A 138 18.25 -4.37 2.96
C PRO A 138 18.70 -2.92 3.17
N ILE A 139 18.11 -1.99 2.42
CA ILE A 139 18.39 -0.56 2.53
C ILE A 139 17.45 0.02 3.59
N LYS A 140 18.00 0.54 4.69
CA LYS A 140 17.20 1.25 5.70
C LYS A 140 16.66 2.56 5.12
N LEU A 141 15.37 2.80 5.31
CA LEU A 141 14.67 3.97 4.80
C LEU A 141 14.43 4.99 5.90
N THR A 142 14.44 6.26 5.53
CA THR A 142 14.05 7.38 6.39
C THR A 142 13.51 8.48 5.49
N ILE A 143 12.31 8.97 5.80
CA ILE A 143 11.71 10.06 5.02
C ILE A 143 12.62 11.29 5.13
N PRO A 144 13.10 11.85 4.01
CA PRO A 144 13.97 13.01 4.04
C PRO A 144 13.19 14.29 4.41
N THR A 145 13.93 15.35 4.72
CA THR A 145 13.36 16.68 4.85
C THR A 145 13.08 17.27 3.46
N PHE A 146 12.02 18.07 3.36
CA PHE A 146 11.60 18.69 2.11
C PHE A 146 11.61 20.21 2.22
N SER A 147 12.15 20.88 1.20
CA SER A 147 11.97 22.31 0.99
C SER A 147 10.68 22.56 0.20
N GLN A 148 10.26 23.82 0.07
CA GLN A 148 9.11 24.17 -0.80
C GLN A 148 9.30 23.75 -2.26
N ASP A 149 10.55 23.74 -2.74
CA ASP A 149 10.85 23.44 -4.14
C ASP A 149 10.95 21.93 -4.41
N THR A 150 11.26 21.11 -3.39
CA THR A 150 11.35 19.64 -3.52
C THR A 150 10.05 18.92 -3.15
N LEU A 151 9.21 19.54 -2.31
CA LEU A 151 7.93 18.99 -1.88
C LEU A 151 6.96 18.87 -3.06
N ASN A 152 6.28 17.72 -3.14
CA ASN A 152 5.18 17.46 -4.05
C ASN A 152 4.16 16.51 -3.42
N LEU A 153 3.01 16.35 -4.06
CA LEU A 153 1.98 15.40 -3.67
C LEU A 153 2.14 14.06 -4.40
N LEU A 154 1.81 12.97 -3.71
CA LEU A 154 1.67 11.62 -4.22
C LEU A 154 0.17 11.31 -4.29
N GLU A 155 -0.33 11.16 -5.51
CA GLU A 155 -1.77 11.08 -5.79
C GLU A 155 -2.12 9.86 -6.63
N SER A 156 -3.40 9.45 -6.57
CA SER A 156 -3.90 8.41 -7.47
C SER A 156 -4.05 8.97 -8.89
N VAL A 157 -3.79 8.14 -9.90
CA VAL A 157 -4.06 8.49 -11.32
C VAL A 157 -5.58 8.66 -11.52
N GLU A 158 -6.35 7.83 -10.83
CA GLU A 158 -7.80 7.77 -10.93
C GLU A 158 -8.52 8.93 -10.21
N LYS A 159 -9.24 9.75 -10.98
CA LYS A 159 -10.11 10.82 -10.46
C LYS A 159 -11.19 10.32 -9.49
N ALA A 160 -11.61 9.07 -9.61
CA ALA A 160 -12.61 8.47 -8.72
C ALA A 160 -12.07 8.18 -7.31
N HIS A 161 -10.75 8.10 -7.15
CA HIS A 161 -10.07 7.75 -5.90
C HIS A 161 -9.43 8.95 -5.20
N ALA A 162 -9.54 10.16 -5.77
CA ALA A 162 -9.06 11.39 -5.17
C ALA A 162 -9.87 12.59 -5.67
N LYS A 163 -10.20 13.52 -4.78
CA LYS A 163 -10.71 14.84 -5.17
C LYS A 163 -9.56 15.70 -5.70
N LEU A 164 -9.15 15.47 -6.95
CA LEU A 164 -7.94 16.12 -7.52
C LEU A 164 -7.98 17.65 -7.41
N SER A 165 -9.13 18.28 -7.64
CA SER A 165 -9.28 19.74 -7.48
C SER A 165 -9.10 20.21 -6.04
N PHE A 166 -9.46 19.37 -5.06
CA PHE A 166 -9.21 19.66 -3.65
C PHE A 166 -7.73 19.52 -3.32
N ASN A 167 -7.07 18.48 -3.81
CA ASN A 167 -5.64 18.30 -3.60
C ASN A 167 -4.80 19.40 -4.27
N GLU A 168 -5.19 19.86 -5.47
CA GLU A 168 -4.58 21.01 -6.16
C GLU A 168 -4.64 22.26 -5.27
N ARG A 169 -5.79 22.53 -4.65
CA ARG A 169 -5.93 23.63 -3.69
C ARG A 169 -5.05 23.45 -2.45
N VAL A 170 -4.95 22.23 -1.91
CA VAL A 170 -4.04 21.95 -0.79
C VAL A 170 -2.59 22.22 -1.18
N ALA A 171 -2.19 21.83 -2.40
CA ALA A 171 -0.85 22.09 -2.92
C ALA A 171 -0.58 23.60 -3.07
N GLU A 172 -1.54 24.38 -3.57
CA GLU A 172 -1.48 25.85 -3.65
C GLU A 172 -1.29 26.49 -2.28
N VAL A 173 -2.10 26.10 -1.29
CA VAL A 173 -2.01 26.61 0.09
C VAL A 173 -0.67 26.24 0.75
N LEU A 174 -0.12 25.08 0.44
CA LEU A 174 1.22 24.65 0.91
C LEU A 174 2.37 25.39 0.21
N GLY A 175 2.10 26.06 -0.92
CA GLY A 175 3.11 26.66 -1.79
C GLY A 175 3.97 25.61 -2.50
N VAL A 176 3.40 24.43 -2.80
CA VAL A 176 4.07 23.36 -3.55
C VAL A 176 4.23 23.81 -5.00
N LYS A 177 5.47 23.82 -5.51
CA LYS A 177 5.76 24.20 -6.89
C LYS A 177 5.98 23.00 -7.82
N ARG A 178 6.46 21.88 -7.25
CA ARG A 178 6.75 20.67 -8.02
C ARG A 178 5.44 19.94 -8.33
N ALA A 179 5.30 19.50 -9.58
CA ALA A 179 4.12 18.77 -10.03
C ALA A 179 3.89 17.48 -9.19
N PRO A 180 2.62 17.09 -8.98
CA PRO A 180 2.31 15.87 -8.25
C PRO A 180 2.82 14.63 -9.01
N THR A 181 3.30 13.65 -8.26
CA THR A 181 3.59 12.32 -8.82
C THR A 181 2.34 11.46 -8.69
N ARG A 182 1.80 11.05 -9.84
CA ARG A 182 0.58 10.23 -9.90
C ARG A 182 0.94 8.77 -10.10
N MET A 183 0.46 7.91 -9.21
CA MET A 183 0.58 6.46 -9.34
C MET A 183 -0.54 5.77 -8.56
N ASP A 184 -0.98 4.61 -9.03
CA ASP A 184 -1.92 3.77 -8.28
C ASP A 184 -1.22 2.98 -7.17
N SER A 185 -2.02 2.33 -6.34
CA SER A 185 -1.59 1.45 -5.22
C SER A 185 -0.81 2.12 -4.08
N GLN A 186 -0.48 1.31 -3.07
CA GLN A 186 0.37 1.57 -1.93
C GLN A 186 1.85 1.73 -2.33
N ALA A 187 2.21 1.58 -3.61
CA ALA A 187 3.49 2.05 -4.14
C ALA A 187 3.76 3.53 -3.79
N LYS A 188 2.70 4.33 -3.59
CA LYS A 188 2.80 5.71 -3.07
C LYS A 188 3.45 5.78 -1.68
N TYR A 189 3.17 4.84 -0.78
CA TYR A 189 3.84 4.81 0.53
C TYR A 189 5.33 4.49 0.36
N GLY A 190 5.68 3.55 -0.53
CA GLY A 190 7.07 3.28 -0.92
C GLY A 190 7.77 4.54 -1.44
N ALA A 191 7.16 5.24 -2.40
CA ALA A 191 7.66 6.50 -2.94
C ALA A 191 7.83 7.59 -1.87
N LEU A 192 6.91 7.67 -0.90
CA LEU A 192 7.01 8.59 0.24
C LEU A 192 8.22 8.29 1.11
N VAL A 193 8.39 7.03 1.53
CA VAL A 193 9.48 6.66 2.45
C VAL A 193 10.87 6.67 1.81
N ARG A 194 10.94 6.58 0.47
CA ARG A 194 12.17 6.84 -0.31
C ARG A 194 12.47 8.32 -0.51
N GLY A 195 11.46 9.18 -0.35
CA GLY A 195 11.58 10.61 -0.62
C GLY A 195 11.33 11.02 -2.08
N ASP A 196 10.80 10.12 -2.93
CA ASP A 196 10.46 10.46 -4.32
C ASP A 196 9.27 11.43 -4.40
N GLY A 197 8.42 11.40 -3.37
CA GLY A 197 7.47 12.48 -3.10
C GLY A 197 7.25 12.75 -1.62
N GLY A 198 6.66 13.90 -1.31
CA GLY A 198 6.68 14.45 0.05
C GLY A 198 5.38 14.39 0.84
N VAL A 199 4.23 14.26 0.17
CA VAL A 199 2.92 14.22 0.81
C VAL A 199 2.02 13.20 0.13
N TYR A 200 1.64 12.14 0.84
CA TYR A 200 0.50 11.32 0.47
C TYR A 200 -0.77 11.99 0.96
N LEU A 201 -1.70 12.28 0.05
CA LEU A 201 -3.00 12.86 0.38
C LEU A 201 -4.11 12.10 -0.33
N ARG A 202 -4.97 11.47 0.47
CA ARG A 202 -6.18 10.79 -0.02
C ARG A 202 -7.40 11.33 0.71
N MET A 203 -8.26 12.01 -0.03
CA MET A 203 -9.53 12.51 0.48
C MET A 203 -10.69 11.66 -0.04
N PRO A 204 -11.67 11.29 0.81
CA PRO A 204 -12.78 10.44 0.39
C PRO A 204 -13.58 11.09 -0.73
N THR A 205 -13.97 10.31 -1.72
CA THR A 205 -14.90 10.71 -2.78
C THR A 205 -16.31 10.25 -2.41
N GLY A 206 -17.26 11.18 -2.35
CA GLY A 206 -18.65 10.90 -1.97
C GLY A 206 -18.92 10.80 -0.47
N THR A 207 -20.20 10.62 -0.12
CA THR A 207 -20.69 10.46 1.25
C THR A 207 -20.73 8.97 1.62
N GLY A 208 -20.30 8.64 2.85
CA GLY A 208 -20.42 7.28 3.40
C GLY A 208 -19.36 6.26 2.99
N TYR A 209 -18.43 6.60 2.09
CA TYR A 209 -17.29 5.73 1.78
C TYR A 209 -16.36 5.62 2.99
N ARG A 210 -15.94 4.38 3.29
CA ARG A 210 -14.99 4.06 4.36
C ARG A 210 -13.83 3.28 3.77
N GLU A 211 -12.62 3.81 3.96
CA GLU A 211 -11.38 3.19 3.54
C GLU A 211 -11.22 1.80 4.16
N LYS A 212 -10.62 0.88 3.41
CA LYS A 212 -10.40 -0.49 3.88
C LYS A 212 -9.07 -0.58 4.60
N ILE A 213 -8.98 -1.46 5.59
CA ILE A 213 -7.75 -1.58 6.39
C ILE A 213 -6.58 -2.10 5.56
N TRP A 214 -6.84 -2.97 4.58
CA TRP A 214 -5.80 -3.53 3.71
C TRP A 214 -5.15 -2.49 2.78
N ASP A 215 -5.85 -1.40 2.46
CA ASP A 215 -5.36 -0.31 1.61
C ASP A 215 -4.31 0.59 2.32
N HIS A 216 -4.18 0.47 3.65
CA HIS A 216 -3.40 1.42 4.46
C HIS A 216 -2.55 0.78 5.55
N ALA A 217 -2.90 -0.41 6.06
CA ALA A 217 -2.18 -1.00 7.20
C ALA A 217 -0.68 -1.19 6.91
N PRO A 218 -0.25 -1.81 5.79
CA PRO A 218 1.18 -1.97 5.48
C PRO A 218 1.90 -0.62 5.34
N GLY A 219 1.27 0.33 4.64
CA GLY A 219 1.79 1.69 4.46
C GLY A 219 1.93 2.47 5.77
N ALA A 220 1.01 2.27 6.72
CA ALA A 220 0.99 3.02 7.97
C ALA A 220 2.23 2.72 8.82
N VAL A 221 2.52 1.44 9.08
CA VAL A 221 3.72 1.05 9.84
C VAL A 221 5.00 1.39 9.09
N LEU A 222 4.99 1.29 7.74
CA LEU A 222 6.13 1.68 6.92
C LEU A 222 6.47 3.16 7.07
N VAL A 223 5.48 4.04 7.03
CA VAL A 223 5.67 5.50 7.22
C VAL A 223 6.15 5.81 8.63
N GLU A 224 5.53 5.23 9.66
CA GLU A 224 5.92 5.45 11.06
C GLU A 224 7.38 5.03 11.32
N GLU A 225 7.78 3.85 10.85
CA GLU A 225 9.14 3.32 11.03
C GLU A 225 10.19 4.05 10.18
N ALA A 226 9.78 4.75 9.12
CA ALA A 226 10.63 5.64 8.34
C ALA A 226 10.72 7.06 8.93
N GLY A 227 10.15 7.32 10.12
CA GLY A 227 10.19 8.62 10.80
C GLY A 227 9.11 9.62 10.35
N GLY A 228 8.12 9.15 9.59
CA GLY A 228 6.98 9.95 9.15
C GLY A 228 5.83 9.94 10.14
N VAL A 229 4.74 10.59 9.72
CA VAL A 229 3.47 10.63 10.44
C VAL A 229 2.36 10.31 9.45
N ILE A 230 1.43 9.45 9.87
CA ILE A 230 0.22 9.11 9.13
C ILE A 230 -1.00 9.27 10.03
N THR A 231 -2.00 10.00 9.55
CA THR A 231 -3.24 10.27 10.27
C THR A 231 -4.41 10.37 9.29
N ASP A 232 -5.63 10.53 9.81
CA ASP A 232 -6.73 11.01 9.00
C ASP A 232 -6.60 12.51 8.69
N SER A 233 -7.48 13.05 7.84
CA SER A 233 -7.44 14.47 7.46
C SER A 233 -7.76 15.47 8.58
N ARG A 234 -8.02 15.00 9.81
CA ARG A 234 -8.24 15.80 11.03
C ARG A 234 -7.07 15.64 12.02
N GLY A 235 -6.03 14.89 11.65
CA GLY A 235 -4.89 14.61 12.51
C GLY A 235 -5.13 13.51 13.54
N GLN A 236 -6.23 12.74 13.42
CA GLN A 236 -6.49 11.62 14.32
C GLN A 236 -5.73 10.36 13.86
N PRO A 237 -5.23 9.53 14.78
CA PRO A 237 -4.64 8.24 14.43
C PRO A 237 -5.61 7.37 13.62
N LEU A 238 -5.07 6.54 12.72
CA LEU A 238 -5.88 5.54 12.00
C LEU A 238 -6.25 4.39 12.95
N ASP A 239 -7.53 4.01 13.01
CA ASP A 239 -8.02 2.90 13.85
C ASP A 239 -8.23 1.63 13.01
N PHE A 240 -7.31 0.68 13.15
CA PHE A 240 -7.39 -0.63 12.48
C PHE A 240 -8.20 -1.68 13.27
N GLY A 241 -8.86 -1.27 14.37
CA GLY A 241 -9.67 -2.12 15.24
C GLY A 241 -11.16 -2.15 14.94
N LEU A 242 -11.64 -1.39 13.95
CA LEU A 242 -13.06 -1.21 13.61
C LEU A 242 -13.54 -2.20 12.53
N GLY A 243 -12.99 -3.42 12.55
CA GLY A 243 -13.26 -4.46 11.56
C GLY A 243 -12.51 -4.24 10.26
N ARG A 244 -13.17 -4.45 9.11
CA ARG A 244 -12.56 -4.35 7.76
C ARG A 244 -12.33 -2.93 7.24
N THR A 245 -12.69 -1.90 8.01
CA THR A 245 -12.61 -0.50 7.58
C THR A 245 -11.96 0.36 8.64
N LEU A 246 -11.43 1.52 8.25
CA LEU A 246 -10.96 2.56 9.19
C LEU A 246 -12.11 3.32 9.88
N GLY A 247 -13.35 2.81 9.80
CA GLY A 247 -14.50 3.29 10.55
C GLY A 247 -14.79 4.78 10.33
N GLU A 248 -14.53 5.58 11.37
CA GLU A 248 -14.80 7.03 11.39
C GLU A 248 -13.63 7.89 10.90
N ASN A 249 -12.46 7.32 10.62
CA ASN A 249 -11.36 8.08 10.02
C ASN A 249 -11.80 8.66 8.66
N PHE A 250 -11.48 9.94 8.44
CA PHE A 250 -11.90 10.65 7.24
C PHE A 250 -10.68 11.08 6.41
N GLY A 251 -10.46 10.38 5.29
CA GLY A 251 -9.26 10.54 4.47
C GLY A 251 -8.00 10.02 5.16
N VAL A 252 -6.90 10.06 4.44
CA VAL A 252 -5.58 9.64 4.91
C VAL A 252 -4.54 10.64 4.45
N VAL A 253 -3.73 11.11 5.39
CA VAL A 253 -2.62 12.04 5.17
C VAL A 253 -1.36 11.37 5.71
N ALA A 254 -0.31 11.28 4.89
CA ALA A 254 0.99 10.83 5.35
C ALA A 254 2.11 11.72 4.79
N ALA A 255 3.05 12.10 5.65
CA ALA A 255 4.18 12.95 5.29
C ALA A 255 5.31 12.81 6.32
N GLY A 256 6.47 13.41 6.03
CA GLY A 256 7.51 13.61 7.04
C GLY A 256 6.99 14.47 8.21
N LYS A 257 7.51 14.23 9.43
CA LYS A 257 7.05 14.87 10.67
C LYS A 257 6.96 16.40 10.60
N GLU A 258 7.94 17.04 9.96
CA GLU A 258 8.02 18.51 9.81
C GLU A 258 6.99 19.07 8.83
N VAL A 259 6.52 18.25 7.89
CA VAL A 259 5.59 18.64 6.82
C VAL A 259 4.14 18.34 7.22
N HIS A 260 3.91 17.27 7.97
CA HIS A 260 2.58 16.74 8.26
C HIS A 260 1.62 17.76 8.88
N SER A 261 2.05 18.53 9.89
CA SER A 261 1.20 19.56 10.52
C SER A 261 0.76 20.65 9.53
N ARG A 262 1.69 21.10 8.68
CA ARG A 262 1.40 22.09 7.62
C ARG A 262 0.40 21.55 6.61
N VAL A 263 0.47 20.25 6.28
CA VAL A 263 -0.50 19.61 5.37
C VAL A 263 -1.89 19.61 6.00
N LEU A 264 -2.04 19.29 7.29
CA LEU A 264 -3.33 19.33 7.96
C LEU A 264 -3.93 20.74 7.99
N GLU A 265 -3.10 21.77 8.24
CA GLU A 265 -3.53 23.18 8.17
C GLU A 265 -3.99 23.55 6.77
N ALA A 266 -3.26 23.14 5.73
CA ALA A 266 -3.62 23.40 4.35
C ALA A 266 -4.92 22.67 3.94
N VAL A 267 -5.10 21.41 4.38
CA VAL A 267 -6.35 20.66 4.20
C VAL A 267 -7.52 21.36 4.88
N LYS A 268 -7.33 21.90 6.08
CA LYS A 268 -8.36 22.67 6.78
C LYS A 268 -8.75 23.93 6.01
N LYS A 269 -7.76 24.75 5.60
CA LYS A 269 -8.00 25.97 4.81
C LYS A 269 -8.71 25.66 3.48
N ALA A 270 -8.25 24.65 2.75
CA ALA A 270 -8.85 24.25 1.48
C ALA A 270 -10.32 23.81 1.63
N LYS A 271 -10.71 23.24 2.78
CA LYS A 271 -12.11 22.91 3.11
C LYS A 271 -12.94 24.16 3.41
N GLU A 272 -12.38 25.11 4.17
CA GLU A 272 -13.06 26.36 4.54
C GLU A 272 -13.32 27.26 3.31
N GLU A 273 -12.40 27.30 2.36
CA GLU A 273 -12.52 28.06 1.10
C GLU A 273 -13.33 27.34 0.00
N GLY A 274 -13.75 26.09 0.26
CA GLY A 274 -14.50 25.25 -0.68
C GLY A 274 -16.00 25.14 -0.40
N ASN A 275 -16.45 25.70 0.73
CA ASN A 275 -17.87 25.89 1.07
C ASN A 275 -18.30 27.32 0.72
#